data_AF-A0A4Y1ZHN1-F1
#
_entry.id   AF-A0A4Y1ZHN1-F1
#
_cell.length_a   1.000
_cell.length_b   1.000
_cell.length_c   1.000
_cell.angle_alpha   90.00
_cell.angle_beta   90.00
_cell.angle_gamma   90.00
#
_symmetry.space_group_name_H-M   'P 1'
#
loop_
_entity.id
_entity.type
_entity.pdbx_description
1 polymer ?
#
loop_
_entity_poly.entity_id
_entity_poly.type
_entity_poly.pdbx_seq_one_letter_code
_entity_poly.pdbx_strand_id
1 'polypeptide(L)' 'MNIAVFDSGIGGMTVLQQIRKLMPNEDFLYYADTAHIPYGEKPKNEIENVYF' A
#
# COMPACT_ATOMS: atom_id res chain seq x y z
N MET A 1 -6.14 -3.49 17.05
CA MET A 1 -5.35 -2.30 16.63
C MET A 1 -5.64 -2.07 15.16
N ASN A 2 -5.66 -0.82 14.69
CA ASN A 2 -5.98 -0.53 13.28
C ASN A 2 -4.68 -0.40 12.48
N ILE A 3 -4.51 -1.23 11.46
CA ILE A 3 -3.32 -1.25 10.60
C ILE A 3 -3.71 -0.77 9.21
N ALA A 4 -3.15 0.35 8.77
CA ALA A 4 -3.29 0.82 7.40
C ALA A 4 -2.16 0.27 6.53
N VAL A 5 -2.50 -0.26 5.36
CA VAL A 5 -1.58 -0.71 4.32
C VAL A 5 -1.76 0.19 3.12
N PHE A 6 -0.68 0.84 2.70
CA PHE A 6 -0.64 1.69 1.52
C PHE A 6 0.16 1.03 0.41
N ASP A 7 -0.37 1.05 -0.81
CA ASP A 7 0.33 0.58 -2.01
C ASP A 7 -0.05 1.44 -3.21
N SER A 8 0.76 1.38 -4.25
CA SER A 8 0.46 1.99 -5.54
C SER A 8 -0.76 1.32 -6.22
N GLY A 9 -1.03 0.02 -6.04
CA GLY A 9 -2.12 -0.62 -6.78
C GLY A 9 -2.69 -1.90 -6.16
N ILE A 10 -3.12 -2.82 -7.01
CA ILE A 10 -3.70 -4.11 -6.55
C ILE A 10 -2.61 -5.13 -6.12
N GLY A 11 -1.35 -4.90 -6.50
CA GLY A 11 -0.24 -5.83 -6.23
C GLY A 11 -0.01 -6.05 -4.74
N GLY A 12 -0.12 -5.00 -3.93
CA GLY A 12 0.04 -5.04 -2.47
C GLY A 12 -1.03 -5.84 -1.73
N MET A 13 -2.12 -6.24 -2.39
CA MET A 13 -3.09 -7.18 -1.81
C MET A 13 -2.45 -8.53 -1.47
N THR A 14 -1.40 -8.93 -2.19
CA THR A 14 -0.63 -10.15 -1.88
C THR A 14 0.04 -10.05 -0.51
N VAL A 15 0.58 -8.88 -0.15
CA VAL A 15 1.16 -8.60 1.16
C VAL A 15 0.08 -8.55 2.23
N LEU A 16 -1.03 -7.83 1.99
CA LEU A 16 -2.16 -7.78 2.91
C LEU A 16 -2.69 -9.19 3.24
N GLN A 17 -2.81 -10.06 2.24
CA GLN A 17 -3.25 -11.45 2.44
C GLN A 17 -2.31 -12.22 3.39
N GLN A 18 -1.00 -12.01 3.31
CA GLN A 18 -0.06 -12.70 4.21
C GLN A 18 -0.13 -12.12 5.62
N ILE A 19 -0.21 -10.80 5.77
CA ILE A 19 -0.28 -10.17 7.10
C ILE A 19 -1.58 -10.56 7.82
N ARG A 20 -2.71 -10.63 7.10
CA ARG A 20 -3.99 -11.10 7.66
C ARG A 20 -3.94 -12.54 8.17
N LYS A 21 -3.10 -13.41 7.58
CA LYS A 21 -2.91 -14.79 8.08
C LYS A 21 -2.10 -14.82 9.38
N LEU A 22 -1.10 -13.97 9.49
CA LEU A 22 -0.23 -13.88 10.68
C LEU A 22 -0.90 -13.13 11.84
N MET A 23 -1.77 -12.17 11.52
CA MET A 23 -2.43 -11.27 12.47
C MET A 23 -3.94 -11.26 12.24
N PRO A 24 -4.65 -12.39 12.46
CA PRO A 24 -6.05 -12.54 12.09
C PRO A 24 -7.02 -11.68 12.90
N ASN A 25 -6.59 -11.14 14.05
CA ASN A 25 -7.41 -10.37 14.97
C ASN A 25 -7.27 -8.85 14.81
N GLU A 26 -6.48 -8.39 13.84
CA GLU A 26 -6.30 -6.96 13.58
C GLU A 26 -7.26 -6.47 12.50
N ASP A 27 -7.64 -5.21 12.61
CA ASP A 27 -8.46 -4.53 11.62
C ASP A 27 -7.54 -3.84 10.59
N PHE A 28 -7.79 -4.10 9.31
CA PHE A 28 -6.97 -3.59 8.21
C PHE A 28 -7.72 -2.62 7.33
N LEU A 29 -7.08 -1.50 7.00
CA LEU A 29 -7.47 -0.59 5.93
C LEU A 29 -6.45 -0.67 4.80
N TYR A 30 -6.86 -1.05 3.60
CA TYR A 30 -6.00 -1.02 2.43
C TYR A 30 -6.35 0.20 1.58
N TYR A 31 -5.37 1.06 1.34
CA TYR A 31 -5.51 2.23 0.50
C TYR A 31 -4.56 2.11 -0.70
N ALA A 32 -5.13 2.07 -1.91
CA ALA A 32 -4.38 1.96 -3.14
C ALA A 32 -4.38 3.28 -3.88
N ASP A 33 -3.21 3.86 -4.13
CA ASP A 33 -3.09 5.05 -4.96
C ASP A 33 -3.08 4.71 -6.46
N THR A 34 -4.25 4.32 -6.95
CA THR A 34 -4.44 4.05 -8.37
C THR A 34 -4.32 5.29 -9.25
N ALA A 35 -4.30 6.50 -8.68
CA ALA A 35 -4.20 7.75 -9.42
C ALA A 35 -2.79 8.03 -9.93
N HIS A 36 -1.72 7.57 -9.25
CA HIS A 36 -0.34 7.83 -9.65
C HIS A 36 0.46 6.58 -10.01
N ILE A 37 -0.19 5.46 -10.36
CA ILE A 37 0.50 4.27 -10.88
C ILE A 37 1.10 4.48 -12.29
N PRO A 38 2.17 3.75 -12.65
CA PRO A 38 3.01 2.89 -11.80
C PRO A 38 4.16 3.67 -11.13
N TYR A 39 4.49 3.33 -9.88
CA TYR A 39 5.58 4.01 -9.16
C TYR A 39 6.97 3.58 -9.64
N GLY A 40 7.10 2.35 -10.14
CA GLY A 40 8.39 1.78 -10.53
C GLY A 40 9.10 2.56 -11.65
N GLU A 41 8.36 3.34 -12.43
CA GLU A 41 8.89 4.15 -13.53
C GLU A 41 9.19 5.59 -13.11
N LYS A 42 8.77 6.00 -11.91
CA LYS A 42 8.89 7.37 -11.43
C LYS A 42 10.24 7.60 -10.75
N PRO A 43 10.86 8.77 -10.96
CA PRO A 43 12.05 9.12 -10.21
C PRO A 43 11.68 9.36 -8.73
N LYS A 44 12.62 9.05 -7.83
CA LYS A 44 12.40 9.05 -6.38
C LYS A 44 11.80 10.36 -5.85
N ASN A 45 12.27 11.49 -6.38
CA ASN A 45 11.80 12.82 -6.01
C ASN A 45 10.32 13.06 -6.38
N GLU A 46 9.83 12.46 -7.47
CA GLU A 46 8.42 12.56 -7.84
C GLU A 46 7.53 11.81 -6.86
N ILE A 47 7.97 10.65 -6.38
CA ILE A 47 7.22 9.87 -5.39
C ILE A 47 7.21 10.58 -4.03
N GLU A 48 8.32 11.17 -3.62
CA GLU A 48 8.42 11.89 -2.34
C GLU A 48 7.52 13.14 -2.30
N ASN A 49 7.46 13.92 -3.39
CA ASN A 49 6.65 15.14 -3.44
C ASN A 49 5.13 14.92 -3.50
N VAL A 50 4.66 13.69 -3.78
CA VAL A 50 3.21 13.38 -3.80
C VAL A 50 2.68 13.12 -2.38
N TYR A 51 3.54 12.68 -1.46
CA TYR A 51 3.13 12.18 -0.15
C TYR A 51 3.71 12.92 1.07
N PHE A 52 4.70 13.79 0.85
CA PHE A 52 5.33 14.62 1.89
C PHE A 52 5.29 16.10 1.51
#